data_AF-A0A9D1IL14-F1
#
_entry.id   AF-A0A9D1IL14-F1
#
_cell.length_a   1.000
_cell.length_b   1.000
_cell.length_c   1.000
_cell.angle_alpha   90.00
_cell.angle_beta   90.00
_cell.angle_gamma   90.00
#
_symmetry.space_group_name_H-M   'P 1'
#
loop_
_entity.id
_entity.type
_entity.pdbx_description
1 polymer ?
#
loop_
_entity_poly.entity_id
_entity_poly.type
_entity_poly.pdbx_seq_one_letter_code
_entity_poly.pdbx_strand_id
1 'polypeptide(L)'
;GIDKLKGASIEKQMEIFAMQAKIASRLHKPLIVHAVKSLDEILAAKKRENPPVPWIWHGFRGNRHTAETLVKHGFLLSFGERFNAEAVVATPNDALLVETDMSQLPIEKIIEKIASAKGISPHALTQIVASNLHAVMPPDIKNR
;
A
#
# COMPACT_ATOMS: atom_id res chain seq x y z
N GLY A 1 -8.79 1.61 7.83
CA GLY A 1 -7.39 1.66 8.32
C GLY A 1 -7.37 2.09 9.77
N ILE A 2 -6.21 2.43 10.31
CA ILE A 2 -6.03 2.84 11.72
C ILE A 2 -5.24 4.14 11.79
N ASP A 3 -5.81 5.17 12.43
CA ASP A 3 -5.15 6.44 12.73
C ASP A 3 -5.14 6.67 14.24
N LYS A 4 -3.95 6.58 14.87
CA LYS A 4 -3.84 6.80 16.32
C LYS A 4 -4.04 8.26 16.75
N LEU A 5 -4.06 9.19 15.81
CA LEU A 5 -4.14 10.62 16.08
C LEU A 5 -5.55 11.18 15.87
N LYS A 6 -6.46 10.43 15.22
CA LYS A 6 -7.79 10.88 14.82
C LYS A 6 -8.83 9.78 14.94
N GLY A 7 -10.09 10.18 15.15
CA GLY A 7 -11.24 9.28 15.09
C GLY A 7 -11.61 8.63 16.43
N ALA A 8 -12.22 7.45 16.36
CA ALA A 8 -12.68 6.68 17.52
C ALA A 8 -11.50 6.05 18.30
N SER A 9 -11.80 5.40 19.43
CA SER A 9 -10.80 4.65 20.20
C SER A 9 -10.11 3.58 19.34
N ILE A 10 -8.88 3.20 19.70
CA ILE A 10 -8.12 2.19 18.97
C ILE A 10 -8.84 0.86 18.91
N GLU A 11 -9.51 0.46 19.98
CA GLU A 11 -10.31 -0.76 20.05
C GLU A 11 -11.40 -0.74 18.98
N LYS A 12 -12.11 0.39 18.84
CA LYS A 12 -13.17 0.52 17.84
C LYS A 12 -12.62 0.56 16.42
N GLN A 13 -11.52 1.27 16.19
CA GLN A 13 -10.88 1.29 14.88
C GLN A 13 -10.42 -0.12 14.47
N MET A 14 -9.85 -0.89 15.40
CA MET A 14 -9.38 -2.27 15.17
C MET A 14 -10.52 -3.25 14.94
N GLU A 15 -11.64 -3.12 15.67
CA GLU A 15 -12.86 -3.91 15.46
C GLU A 15 -13.37 -3.74 14.02
N ILE A 16 -13.56 -2.48 13.59
CA ILE A 16 -14.07 -2.17 12.25
C ILE A 16 -13.06 -2.58 11.17
N PHE A 17 -11.76 -2.36 11.40
CA PHE A 17 -10.72 -2.78 10.47
C PHE A 17 -10.73 -4.30 10.25
N ALA A 18 -10.87 -5.09 11.33
CA ALA A 18 -10.96 -6.55 11.22
C ALA A 18 -12.20 -7.00 10.44
N MET A 19 -13.35 -6.33 10.64
CA MET A 19 -14.56 -6.59 9.84
C MET A 19 -14.33 -6.31 8.35
N GLN A 20 -13.71 -5.17 8.02
CA GLN A 20 -13.39 -4.81 6.63
C GLN A 20 -12.40 -5.79 5.99
N ALA A 21 -11.39 -6.24 6.74
CA ALA A 21 -10.44 -7.26 6.28
C ALA A 21 -11.11 -8.59 5.93
N LYS A 22 -12.09 -9.03 6.73
CA LYS A 22 -12.89 -10.23 6.46
C LYS A 22 -13.76 -10.05 5.22
N ILE A 23 -14.35 -8.87 5.02
CA ILE A 23 -15.14 -8.56 3.81
C ILE A 23 -14.23 -8.61 2.57
N ALA A 24 -13.07 -7.96 2.61
CA ALA A 24 -12.10 -7.96 1.51
C ALA A 24 -11.69 -9.39 1.13
N SER A 25 -11.38 -10.23 2.13
CA SER A 25 -11.03 -11.63 1.93
C SER A 25 -12.17 -12.43 1.30
N ARG A 26 -13.41 -12.29 1.82
CA ARG A 26 -14.59 -12.97 1.28
C ARG A 26 -14.88 -12.58 -0.17
N LEU A 27 -14.70 -11.30 -0.50
CA LEU A 27 -14.95 -10.77 -1.85
C LEU A 27 -13.75 -10.93 -2.78
N HIS A 28 -12.64 -11.53 -2.33
CA HIS A 28 -11.39 -11.64 -3.08
C HIS A 28 -10.92 -10.28 -3.63
N LYS A 29 -11.15 -9.21 -2.87
CA LYS A 29 -10.73 -7.84 -3.22
C LYS A 29 -9.52 -7.43 -2.39
N PRO A 30 -8.57 -6.67 -2.97
CA PRO A 30 -7.45 -6.11 -2.22
C PRO A 30 -7.96 -5.18 -1.11
N LEU A 31 -7.22 -5.09 -0.02
CA LEU A 31 -7.49 -4.11 1.04
C LEU A 31 -6.50 -2.95 0.97
N ILE A 32 -7.00 -1.74 0.76
CA ILE A 32 -6.20 -0.51 0.85
C ILE A 32 -6.18 -0.05 2.31
N VAL A 33 -5.00 0.02 2.90
CA VAL A 33 -4.77 0.23 4.33
C VAL A 33 -4.22 1.63 4.57
N HIS A 34 -5.05 2.47 5.21
CA HIS A 34 -4.60 3.70 5.86
C HIS A 34 -3.98 3.37 7.22
N ALA A 35 -2.79 3.88 7.50
CA ALA A 35 -2.09 3.59 8.75
C ALA A 35 -1.22 4.77 9.22
N VAL A 36 -1.64 5.42 10.31
CA VAL A 36 -0.93 6.52 10.96
C VAL A 36 -0.52 6.10 12.37
N LYS A 37 0.79 5.99 12.58
CA LYS A 37 1.42 5.50 13.83
C LYS A 37 0.91 4.13 14.30
N SER A 38 0.48 3.28 13.37
CA SER A 38 -0.22 2.02 13.64
C SER A 38 0.45 0.79 13.01
N LEU A 39 1.78 0.83 12.84
CA LEU A 39 2.55 -0.26 12.22
C LEU A 39 2.32 -1.60 12.93
N ASP A 40 2.50 -1.63 14.24
CA ASP A 40 2.42 -2.85 15.03
C ASP A 40 1.00 -3.43 15.02
N GLU A 41 -0.02 -2.58 15.12
CA GLU A 41 -1.43 -3.00 15.05
C GLU A 41 -1.78 -3.62 13.70
N ILE A 42 -1.34 -2.99 12.61
CA ILE A 42 -1.60 -3.48 11.25
C ILE A 42 -0.85 -4.78 10.97
N LEU A 43 0.42 -4.90 11.40
CA LEU A 43 1.18 -6.15 11.29
C LEU A 43 0.54 -7.28 12.10
N ALA A 44 0.13 -7.00 13.34
CA ALA A 44 -0.58 -7.96 14.18
C ALA A 44 -1.90 -8.41 13.53
N ALA A 45 -2.67 -7.47 12.96
CA ALA A 45 -3.88 -7.79 12.23
C ALA A 45 -3.60 -8.63 10.97
N LYS A 46 -2.60 -8.27 10.15
CA LYS A 46 -2.23 -9.04 8.95
C LYS A 46 -1.87 -10.48 9.32
N LYS A 47 -1.08 -10.67 10.38
CA LYS A 47 -0.69 -12.00 10.88
C LYS A 47 -1.89 -12.79 11.40
N ARG A 48 -2.77 -12.16 12.19
CA ARG A 48 -3.94 -12.81 12.78
C ARG A 48 -4.97 -13.22 11.74
N GLU A 49 -5.30 -12.31 10.81
CA GLU A 49 -6.32 -12.58 9.79
C GLU A 49 -5.78 -13.47 8.65
N ASN A 50 -4.45 -13.53 8.46
CA ASN A 50 -3.75 -14.27 7.39
C ASN A 50 -4.51 -14.23 6.04
N PRO A 51 -4.78 -13.02 5.52
CA PRO A 51 -5.74 -12.83 4.44
C PRO A 51 -5.18 -13.42 3.12
N PRO A 52 -6.03 -14.09 2.32
CA PRO A 52 -5.64 -14.62 1.01
C PRO A 52 -5.50 -13.52 -0.06
N VAL A 53 -5.90 -12.30 0.26
CA VAL A 53 -5.87 -11.13 -0.62
C VAL A 53 -4.71 -10.19 -0.27
N PRO A 54 -4.14 -9.47 -1.25
CA PRO A 54 -3.07 -8.51 -1.00
C PRO A 54 -3.60 -7.33 -0.15
N TRP A 55 -2.73 -6.83 0.72
CA TRP A 55 -2.96 -5.59 1.45
C TRP A 55 -2.00 -4.53 0.91
N ILE A 56 -2.55 -3.37 0.56
CA ILE A 56 -1.81 -2.24 -0.01
C ILE A 56 -1.70 -1.17 1.06
N TRP A 57 -0.49 -0.85 1.49
CA TRP A 57 -0.24 0.28 2.37
C TRP A 57 -0.25 1.57 1.55
N HIS A 58 -1.28 2.38 1.70
CA HIS A 58 -1.36 3.66 1.00
C HIS A 58 -0.62 4.76 1.78
N GLY A 59 -0.18 5.80 1.08
CA GLY A 59 0.47 6.96 1.67
C GLY A 59 1.79 6.61 2.35
N PHE A 60 2.54 5.61 1.83
CA PHE A 60 3.72 5.13 2.53
C PHE A 60 4.83 6.20 2.56
N ARG A 61 5.22 6.58 3.78
CA ARG A 61 6.27 7.57 4.08
C ARG A 61 7.29 7.08 5.10
N GLY A 62 7.28 5.77 5.39
CA GLY A 62 8.20 5.16 6.34
C GLY A 62 9.63 5.10 5.82
N ASN A 63 10.56 4.71 6.68
CA ASN A 63 11.96 4.50 6.30
C ASN A 63 12.17 3.14 5.62
N ARG A 64 13.41 2.88 5.20
CA ARG A 64 13.85 1.61 4.61
C ARG A 64 13.46 0.39 5.43
N HIS A 65 13.75 0.39 6.73
CA HIS A 65 13.50 -0.76 7.60
C HIS A 65 11.99 -1.07 7.71
N THR A 66 11.15 -0.05 7.82
CA THR A 66 9.69 -0.23 7.80
C THR A 66 9.22 -0.82 6.47
N ALA A 67 9.75 -0.35 5.34
CA ALA A 67 9.39 -0.86 4.03
C ALA A 67 9.75 -2.35 3.88
N GLU A 68 10.99 -2.73 4.21
CA GLU A 68 11.47 -4.12 4.18
C GLU A 68 10.60 -5.03 5.07
N THR A 69 10.24 -4.55 6.27
CA THR A 69 9.37 -5.29 7.20
C THR A 69 7.98 -5.52 6.62
N LEU A 70 7.37 -4.50 6.01
CA LEU A 70 6.04 -4.62 5.42
C LEU A 70 6.05 -5.54 4.19
N VAL A 71 7.03 -5.38 3.31
CA VAL A 71 7.19 -6.27 2.13
C VAL A 71 7.35 -7.72 2.58
N LYS A 72 8.16 -7.98 3.61
CA LYS A 72 8.34 -9.33 4.17
C LYS A 72 7.02 -9.96 4.67
N HIS A 73 6.05 -9.14 5.06
CA HIS A 73 4.71 -9.58 5.47
C HIS A 73 3.67 -9.55 4.33
N GLY A 74 4.12 -9.44 3.08
CA GLY A 74 3.27 -9.53 1.88
C GLY A 74 2.41 -8.29 1.66
N PHE A 75 2.89 -7.11 2.08
CA PHE A 75 2.27 -5.84 1.72
C PHE A 75 2.83 -5.31 0.40
N LEU A 76 1.96 -4.69 -0.39
CA LEU A 76 2.37 -3.75 -1.43
C LEU A 76 2.44 -2.35 -0.83
N LEU A 77 3.38 -1.54 -1.28
CA LEU A 77 3.59 -0.18 -0.78
C LEU A 77 3.28 0.82 -1.88
N SER A 78 2.34 1.73 -1.62
CA SER A 78 2.00 2.82 -2.52
C SER A 78 2.70 4.10 -2.09
N PHE A 79 3.53 4.64 -2.99
CA PHE A 79 4.34 5.82 -2.76
C PHE A 79 3.76 7.04 -3.47
N GLY A 80 3.62 8.14 -2.75
CA GLY A 80 3.21 9.44 -3.30
C GLY A 80 4.33 10.47 -3.30
N GLU A 81 3.99 11.74 -3.50
CA GLU A 81 4.94 12.87 -3.60
C GLU A 81 5.98 12.93 -2.46
N ARG A 82 5.58 12.62 -1.22
CA ARG A 82 6.44 12.73 -0.02
C ARG A 82 7.11 11.39 0.36
N PHE A 83 7.45 10.57 -0.62
CA PHE A 83 8.10 9.27 -0.39
C PHE A 83 9.49 9.41 0.26
N ASN A 84 9.96 8.33 0.87
CA ASN A 84 11.36 8.18 1.30
C ASN A 84 12.13 7.40 0.22
N ALA A 85 13.23 7.97 -0.29
CA ALA A 85 13.99 7.38 -1.39
C ALA A 85 14.61 6.02 -1.03
N GLU A 86 15.15 5.85 0.18
CA GLU A 86 15.73 4.58 0.61
C GLU A 86 14.67 3.48 0.73
N ALA A 87 13.45 3.83 1.13
CA ALA A 87 12.33 2.91 1.14
C ALA A 87 11.92 2.47 -0.27
N VAL A 88 11.89 3.40 -1.24
CA VAL A 88 11.63 3.07 -2.64
C VAL A 88 12.69 2.12 -3.20
N VAL A 89 13.98 2.36 -2.88
CA VAL A 89 15.09 1.49 -3.29
C VAL A 89 14.96 0.10 -2.66
N ALA A 90 14.58 0.01 -1.40
CA ALA A 90 14.45 -1.25 -0.69
C ALA A 90 13.19 -2.06 -1.04
N THR A 91 12.17 -1.42 -1.61
CA THR A 91 10.93 -2.10 -2.01
C THR A 91 11.15 -2.86 -3.33
N PRO A 92 10.89 -4.17 -3.41
CA PRO A 92 10.94 -4.91 -4.67
C PRO A 92 9.99 -4.36 -5.73
N ASN A 93 10.27 -4.62 -7.01
CA ASN A 93 9.45 -4.10 -8.11
C ASN A 93 8.00 -4.62 -8.07
N ASP A 94 7.80 -5.88 -7.72
CA ASP A 94 6.48 -6.54 -7.61
C ASP A 94 5.66 -6.09 -6.38
N ALA A 95 6.28 -5.36 -5.45
CA ALA A 95 5.62 -4.81 -4.27
C ALA A 95 5.39 -3.28 -4.34
N LEU A 96 5.77 -2.63 -5.44
CA LEU A 96 5.77 -1.17 -5.55
C LEU A 96 4.55 -0.66 -6.34
N LEU A 97 3.86 0.30 -5.75
CA LEU A 97 2.78 1.09 -6.38
C LEU A 97 3.09 2.58 -6.26
N VAL A 98 2.41 3.40 -7.07
CA VAL A 98 2.55 4.86 -7.08
C VAL A 98 1.16 5.49 -7.06
N GLU A 99 1.02 6.61 -6.34
CA GLU A 99 -0.24 7.31 -6.17
C GLU A 99 -0.06 8.83 -6.11
N THR A 100 -1.16 9.57 -6.31
CA THR A 100 -1.21 11.01 -6.07
C THR A 100 -1.67 11.34 -4.66
N ASP A 101 -2.57 10.54 -4.08
CA ASP A 101 -3.28 10.85 -2.84
C ASP A 101 -3.85 12.29 -2.89
N MET A 102 -3.40 13.18 -1.99
CA MET A 102 -3.81 14.59 -1.95
C MET A 102 -2.81 15.54 -2.64
N SER A 103 -1.83 15.01 -3.38
CA SER A 103 -0.85 15.82 -4.12
C SER A 103 -1.50 16.60 -5.26
N GLN A 104 -1.00 17.81 -5.49
CA GLN A 104 -1.35 18.63 -6.66
C GLN A 104 -0.43 18.35 -7.86
N LEU A 105 0.61 17.54 -7.68
CA LEU A 105 1.49 17.15 -8.79
C LEU A 105 0.77 16.12 -9.67
N PRO A 106 0.93 16.22 -11.01
CA PRO A 106 0.52 15.16 -11.92
C PRO A 106 1.22 13.83 -11.57
N ILE A 107 0.54 12.71 -11.80
CA ILE A 107 1.06 11.37 -11.50
C ILE A 107 2.38 11.10 -12.23
N GLU A 108 2.55 11.64 -13.43
CA GLU A 108 3.75 11.53 -14.25
C GLU A 108 4.97 12.12 -13.53
N LYS A 109 4.79 13.25 -12.82
CA LYS A 109 5.85 13.89 -12.04
C LYS A 109 6.23 13.12 -10.79
N ILE A 110 5.27 12.43 -10.19
CA ILE A 110 5.55 11.54 -9.05
C ILE A 110 6.31 10.30 -9.55
N ILE A 111 5.88 9.70 -10.66
CA ILE A 111 6.56 8.58 -11.31
C ILE A 111 8.01 8.96 -11.69
N GLU A 112 8.23 10.12 -12.31
CA GLU A 112 9.59 10.60 -12.65
C GLU A 112 10.52 10.61 -11.43
N LYS A 113 10.05 11.17 -10.30
CA LYS A 113 10.84 11.28 -9.06
C LYS A 113 11.13 9.90 -8.44
N ILE A 114 10.13 9.02 -8.39
CA ILE A 114 10.27 7.68 -7.81
C ILE A 114 11.17 6.81 -8.71
N ALA A 115 11.02 6.90 -10.03
CA ALA A 115 11.84 6.16 -10.99
C ALA A 115 13.32 6.58 -10.87
N SER A 116 13.58 7.88 -10.75
CA SER A 116 14.91 8.43 -10.48
C SER A 116 15.52 7.87 -9.20
N ALA A 117 14.78 7.89 -8.08
CA ALA A 117 15.24 7.31 -6.82
C ALA A 117 15.54 5.80 -6.93
N LYS A 118 14.77 5.07 -7.74
CA LYS A 118 14.92 3.63 -7.95
C LYS A 118 15.97 3.25 -8.99
N GLY A 119 16.52 4.23 -9.72
CA GLY A 119 17.52 3.99 -10.77
C GLY A 119 16.97 3.34 -12.05
N ILE A 120 15.69 3.55 -12.36
CA ILE A 120 15.04 3.03 -13.57
C ILE A 120 14.37 4.14 -14.38
N SER A 121 13.99 3.86 -15.63
CA SER A 121 13.27 4.86 -16.44
C SER A 121 11.83 5.04 -15.95
N PRO A 122 11.23 6.24 -16.12
CA PRO A 122 9.82 6.46 -15.81
C PRO A 122 8.90 5.48 -16.52
N HIS A 123 9.19 5.17 -17.80
CA HIS A 123 8.44 4.18 -18.57
C HIS A 123 8.48 2.78 -17.94
N ALA A 124 9.67 2.31 -17.53
CA ALA A 124 9.82 1.02 -16.86
C ALA A 124 9.04 0.98 -15.53
N LEU A 125 9.10 2.07 -14.74
CA LEU A 125 8.32 2.17 -13.51
C LEU A 125 6.81 2.13 -13.80
N THR A 126 6.32 2.84 -14.81
CA THR A 126 4.91 2.80 -15.20
C THR A 126 4.46 1.38 -15.57
N GLN A 127 5.27 0.63 -16.31
CA GLN A 127 4.95 -0.77 -16.66
C GLN A 127 4.91 -1.67 -15.42
N ILE A 128 5.86 -1.51 -14.50
CA ILE A 128 5.88 -2.24 -13.22
C ILE A 128 4.60 -1.95 -12.42
N VAL A 129 4.26 -0.67 -12.23
CA VAL A 129 3.08 -0.26 -11.46
C VAL A 129 1.79 -0.75 -12.14
N ALA A 130 1.68 -0.65 -13.46
CA ALA A 130 0.53 -1.14 -14.20
C ALA A 130 0.37 -2.67 -14.06
N SER A 131 1.46 -3.42 -14.16
CA SER A 131 1.48 -4.87 -13.95
C SER A 131 1.03 -5.25 -12.54
N ASN A 132 1.57 -4.57 -11.52
CA ASN A 132 1.19 -4.82 -10.12
C ASN A 132 -0.27 -4.48 -9.87
N LEU A 133 -0.77 -3.36 -10.39
CA LEU A 133 -2.19 -2.99 -10.30
C LEU A 133 -3.08 -4.04 -10.96
N HIS A 134 -2.76 -4.49 -12.17
CA HIS A 134 -3.53 -5.53 -12.84
C HIS A 134 -3.53 -6.85 -12.06
N ALA A 135 -2.42 -7.21 -11.42
CA ALA A 135 -2.31 -8.41 -10.60
C ALA A 135 -3.15 -8.35 -9.31
N VAL A 136 -3.30 -7.17 -8.70
CA VAL A 136 -3.98 -7.02 -7.40
C VAL A 136 -5.39 -6.45 -7.49
N MET A 137 -5.69 -5.69 -8.53
CA MET A 137 -7.00 -5.15 -8.87
C MET A 137 -7.46 -5.83 -10.16
N PRO A 138 -8.09 -7.02 -10.06
CA PRO A 138 -8.64 -7.65 -11.25
C PRO A 138 -9.64 -6.67 -11.92
N PRO A 139 -9.68 -6.62 -13.26
CA PRO A 139 -10.62 -5.77 -13.96
C PRO A 139 -12.02 -6.04 -13.44
N ASP A 140 -12.81 -4.98 -13.24
CA ASP A 140 -14.20 -5.10 -12.81
C ASP A 140 -14.85 -6.24 -13.60
N ILE A 141 -15.34 -7.25 -12.88
CA ILE A 141 -16.30 -8.20 -13.43
C ILE A 141 -17.57 -7.37 -13.66
N LYS A 142 -17.57 -6.60 -14.75
CA LYS A 142 -18.80 -6.11 -15.36
C LYS A 142 -19.59 -7.38 -15.72
N ASN A 143 -20.65 -7.62 -14.96
CA ASN A 143 -21.59 -8.75 -15.03
C ASN A 143 -21.22 -10.00 -14.23
N ARG A 144 -21.70 -10.06 -12.99
CA ARG A 144 -22.44 -11.22 -12.48
C ARG A 144 -23.65 -10.75 -11.69
#